data_AF-A0A434V4B6-F1
#
_entry.id   AF-A0A434V4B6-F1
#
_cell.length_a   1.000
_cell.length_b   1.000
_cell.length_c   1.000
_cell.angle_alpha   90.00
_cell.angle_beta   90.00
_cell.angle_gamma   90.00
#
_symmetry.space_group_name_H-M   'P 1'
#
loop_
_entity.id
_entity.type
_entity.pdbx_description
1 polymer ?
#
loop_
_entity_poly.entity_id
_entity_poly.type
_entity_poly.pdbx_seq_one_letter_code
_entity_poly.pdbx_strand_id
1 'polypeptide(L)'
;FIEKAMFAKRLEDLGYDREVISSALASNAAAVSKMVSVVTRIPASVIGKIGSATSVGRERWVELSLLAGKKSEMVNAILSEPEFGELESEERFERLLTALNAKGKPVRKVAVKSQAQSWVPEDKSVSVSVKKAGRAITIAVKEMDGSRFGTWISDNLGNLYEAFRKSEKTSTGD
;
A
#
# COMPACT_ATOMS: atom_id res chain seq x y z
N PHE A 1 4.70 -10.44 15.48
CA PHE A 1 3.96 -11.54 14.79
C PHE A 1 4.88 -12.36 13.90
N ILE A 2 5.61 -11.72 12.96
CA ILE A 2 6.41 -12.42 11.97
C ILE A 2 7.52 -13.30 12.56
N GLU A 3 8.15 -12.88 13.66
CA GLU A 3 9.16 -13.67 14.37
C GLU A 3 8.59 -14.98 14.94
N LYS A 4 7.43 -14.90 15.59
CA LYS A 4 6.69 -16.10 16.06
C LYS A 4 6.31 -17.01 14.89
N ALA A 5 5.95 -16.44 13.74
CA ALA A 5 5.62 -17.22 12.55
C ALA A 5 6.85 -17.93 11.95
N MET A 6 8.00 -17.25 11.90
CA MET A 6 9.27 -17.86 11.50
C MET A 6 9.67 -18.97 12.46
N PHE A 7 9.48 -18.78 13.77
CA PHE A 7 9.73 -19.81 14.77
C PHE A 7 8.79 -21.02 14.60
N ALA A 8 7.49 -20.78 14.40
CA ALA A 8 6.51 -21.82 14.10
C ALA A 8 6.94 -22.66 12.89
N LYS A 9 7.38 -22.00 11.82
CA LYS A 9 7.83 -22.67 10.60
C LYS A 9 9.09 -23.49 10.81
N ARG A 10 10.06 -23.00 11.57
CA ARG A 10 11.26 -23.77 11.94
C ARG A 10 10.91 -25.04 12.71
N LEU A 11 9.99 -24.96 13.67
CA LEU A 11 9.55 -26.15 14.40
C LEU A 11 8.81 -27.15 13.48
N GLU A 12 7.99 -26.65 12.55
CA GLU A 12 7.35 -27.48 11.53
C GLU A 12 8.38 -28.17 10.62
N ASP A 13 9.43 -27.45 10.20
CA ASP A 13 10.52 -28.00 9.37
C ASP A 13 11.38 -29.03 10.11
N LEU A 14 11.43 -28.96 11.45
CA LEU A 14 12.06 -29.97 12.31
C LEU A 14 11.17 -31.20 12.55
N GLY A 15 9.94 -31.21 12.02
CA GLY A 15 9.02 -32.35 12.12
C GLY A 15 8.16 -32.38 13.38
N TYR A 16 8.11 -31.30 14.18
CA TYR A 16 7.21 -31.23 15.32
C TYR A 16 5.75 -31.13 14.87
N ASP A 17 4.85 -31.80 15.57
CA ASP A 17 3.42 -31.75 15.29
C ASP A 17 2.80 -30.39 15.66
N ARG A 18 1.58 -30.16 15.16
CA ARG A 18 0.87 -28.89 15.33
C ARG A 18 0.50 -28.59 16.78
N GLU A 19 0.31 -29.60 17.63
CA GLU A 19 -0.05 -29.43 19.04
C GLU A 19 1.17 -28.96 19.84
N VAL A 20 2.32 -29.58 19.62
CA VAL A 20 3.61 -29.19 20.23
C VAL A 20 3.96 -27.75 19.85
N ILE A 21 3.83 -27.39 18.58
CA ILE A 21 4.12 -26.02 18.10
C ILE A 21 3.17 -25.01 18.74
N SER A 22 1.88 -25.35 18.83
CA SER A 22 0.85 -24.49 19.45
C SER A 22 1.15 -24.25 20.93
N SER A 23 1.52 -25.30 21.66
CA SER A 23 1.94 -25.24 23.06
C SER A 23 3.20 -24.36 23.24
N ALA A 24 4.24 -24.58 22.43
CA ALA A 24 5.49 -23.82 22.49
C ALA A 24 5.31 -22.31 22.24
N LEU A 25 4.30 -21.95 21.43
CA LEU A 25 4.00 -20.55 21.08
C LEU A 25 2.92 -19.91 21.97
N ALA A 26 2.38 -20.64 22.94
CA ALA A 26 1.18 -20.26 23.70
C ALA A 26 0.08 -19.73 22.78
N SER A 27 -0.18 -20.46 21.68
CA SER A 27 -1.10 -20.08 20.60
C SER A 27 -1.98 -21.27 20.22
N ASN A 28 -3.11 -21.03 19.55
CA ASN A 28 -3.97 -22.13 19.07
C ASN A 28 -3.57 -22.63 17.67
N ALA A 29 -4.01 -23.83 17.31
CA ALA A 29 -3.66 -24.48 16.04
C ALA A 29 -4.05 -23.65 14.80
N ALA A 30 -5.18 -22.93 14.86
CA ALA A 30 -5.62 -22.05 13.77
C ALA A 30 -4.67 -20.86 13.58
N ALA A 31 -4.22 -20.24 14.68
CA ALA A 31 -3.25 -19.15 14.65
C ALA A 31 -1.90 -19.61 14.12
N VAL A 32 -1.41 -20.77 14.58
CA VAL A 32 -0.17 -21.38 14.08
C VAL A 32 -0.29 -21.69 12.59
N SER A 33 -1.41 -22.23 12.14
CA SER A 33 -1.64 -22.50 10.71
C SER A 33 -1.59 -21.22 9.87
N LYS A 34 -2.16 -20.13 10.37
CA LYS A 34 -2.11 -18.83 9.68
C LYS A 34 -0.69 -18.25 9.67
N MET A 35 0.03 -18.37 10.79
CA MET A 35 1.45 -17.97 10.90
C MET A 35 2.32 -18.70 9.86
N VAL A 36 2.27 -20.03 9.85
CA VAL A 36 3.00 -20.87 8.89
C VAL A 36 2.64 -20.47 7.46
N SER A 37 1.35 -20.37 7.13
CA SER A 37 0.93 -20.00 5.77
C SER A 37 1.48 -18.65 5.30
N VAL A 38 1.68 -17.68 6.20
CA VAL A 38 2.25 -16.37 5.84
C VAL A 38 3.73 -16.53 5.44
N VAL A 39 4.52 -17.20 6.26
CA VAL A 39 5.97 -17.36 6.03
C VAL A 39 6.30 -18.42 4.97
N THR A 40 5.37 -19.31 4.63
CA THR A 40 5.47 -20.17 3.45
C THR A 40 5.32 -19.38 2.14
N ARG A 41 4.49 -18.32 2.14
CA ARG A 41 4.20 -17.51 0.94
C ARG A 41 5.20 -16.38 0.72
N ILE A 42 5.85 -15.92 1.78
CA ILE A 42 6.88 -14.88 1.73
C ILE A 42 8.24 -15.56 1.94
N PRO A 43 9.15 -15.56 0.95
CA PRO A 43 10.46 -16.19 1.12
C PRO A 43 11.22 -15.63 2.34
N ALA A 44 11.93 -16.49 3.05
CA ALA A 44 12.68 -16.10 4.26
C ALA A 44 13.70 -14.97 4.00
N SER A 45 14.29 -14.93 2.79
CA SER A 45 15.18 -13.85 2.36
C SER A 45 14.48 -12.48 2.28
N VAL A 46 13.20 -12.45 1.90
CA VAL A 46 12.38 -11.24 1.87
C VAL A 46 12.11 -10.75 3.29
N ILE A 47 11.70 -11.66 4.19
CA ILE A 47 11.47 -11.34 5.60
C ILE A 47 12.76 -10.81 6.25
N GLY A 48 13.90 -11.45 5.96
CA GLY A 48 15.21 -11.02 6.44
C GLY A 48 15.62 -9.62 5.96
N LYS A 49 15.33 -9.27 4.70
CA LYS A 49 15.61 -7.93 4.16
C LYS A 49 14.69 -6.85 4.74
N ILE A 50 13.44 -7.18 5.05
CA ILE A 50 12.52 -6.27 5.76
C ILE A 50 13.06 -5.99 7.16
N GLY A 51 13.46 -7.02 7.91
CA GLY A 51 13.99 -6.89 9.27
C GLY A 51 12.91 -6.92 10.37
N SER A 52 13.26 -6.41 11.56
CA SER A 52 12.35 -6.41 12.71
C SER A 52 11.31 -5.29 12.60
N ALA A 53 10.13 -5.64 12.07
CA ALA A 53 8.99 -4.75 11.95
C ALA A 53 7.97 -5.04 13.06
N THR A 54 8.29 -4.64 14.29
CA THR A 54 7.52 -5.01 15.50
C THR A 54 6.14 -4.35 15.57
N SER A 55 5.98 -3.13 15.03
CA SER A 55 4.68 -2.46 14.95
C SER A 55 3.74 -3.04 13.88
N VAL A 56 4.28 -3.82 12.92
CA VAL A 56 3.48 -4.36 11.83
C VAL A 56 2.63 -5.53 12.31
N GLY A 57 1.32 -5.29 12.37
CA GLY A 57 0.32 -6.25 12.80
C GLY A 57 0.12 -7.43 11.84
N ARG A 58 -0.56 -8.47 12.35
CA ARG A 58 -0.85 -9.72 11.62
C ARG A 58 -1.52 -9.49 10.26
N GLU A 59 -2.56 -8.65 10.21
CA GLU A 59 -3.36 -8.49 8.98
C GLU A 59 -2.52 -7.91 7.84
N ARG A 60 -1.60 -6.97 8.13
CA ARG A 60 -0.68 -6.44 7.11
C ARG A 60 0.27 -7.52 6.58
N TRP A 61 0.81 -8.37 7.45
CA TRP A 61 1.65 -9.50 7.03
C TRP A 61 0.88 -10.51 6.17
N VAL A 62 -0.39 -10.76 6.49
CA VAL A 62 -1.26 -11.59 5.67
C VAL A 62 -1.46 -10.95 4.29
N GLU A 63 -1.78 -9.66 4.24
CA GLU A 63 -1.92 -8.92 2.98
C GLU A 63 -0.66 -9.03 2.10
N LEU A 64 0.52 -8.75 2.68
CA LEU A 64 1.79 -8.89 1.98
C LEU A 64 1.99 -10.30 1.43
N SER A 65 1.64 -11.34 2.20
CA SER A 65 1.78 -12.74 1.79
C SER A 65 0.93 -13.11 0.58
N LEU A 66 -0.24 -12.48 0.42
CA LEU A 66 -1.14 -12.70 -0.71
C LEU A 66 -0.61 -12.09 -2.01
N LEU A 67 0.20 -11.04 -1.89
CA LEU A 67 0.76 -10.30 -3.02
C LEU A 67 2.16 -10.79 -3.39
N ALA A 68 3.04 -10.96 -2.41
CA ALA A 68 4.44 -11.35 -2.61
C ALA A 68 4.56 -12.70 -3.32
N GLY A 69 3.72 -13.67 -2.94
CA GLY A 69 3.71 -15.00 -3.59
C GLY A 69 3.29 -14.97 -5.06
N LYS A 70 2.63 -13.91 -5.53
CA LYS A 70 2.18 -13.75 -6.94
C LYS A 70 3.11 -12.87 -7.77
N LYS A 71 4.02 -12.13 -7.13
CA LYS A 71 4.82 -11.05 -7.76
C LYS A 71 6.29 -11.15 -7.36
N SER A 72 6.85 -12.35 -7.33
CA SER A 72 8.21 -12.63 -6.88
C SER A 72 9.28 -11.80 -7.61
N GLU A 73 9.14 -11.59 -8.92
CA GLU A 73 10.07 -10.75 -9.71
C GLU A 73 10.08 -9.29 -9.23
N MET A 74 8.90 -8.72 -8.98
CA MET A 74 8.77 -7.35 -8.49
C MET A 74 9.32 -7.21 -7.07
N VAL A 75 9.09 -8.22 -6.21
CA VAL A 75 9.71 -8.28 -4.88
C VAL A 75 11.23 -8.23 -5.01
N ASN A 76 11.82 -9.10 -5.83
CA ASN A 76 13.27 -9.15 -6.01
C ASN A 76 13.86 -7.85 -6.59
N ALA A 77 13.14 -7.20 -7.50
CA ALA A 77 13.54 -5.91 -8.06
C ALA A 77 13.62 -4.83 -6.96
N ILE A 78 12.57 -4.69 -6.14
CA ILE A 78 12.51 -3.70 -5.06
C ILE A 78 13.60 -3.98 -4.01
N LEU A 79 13.80 -5.24 -3.65
CA LEU A 79 14.80 -5.65 -2.66
C LEU A 79 16.25 -5.47 -3.13
N SER A 80 16.47 -5.24 -4.43
CA SER A 80 17.79 -4.99 -5.01
C SER A 80 18.10 -3.49 -5.15
N GLU A 81 17.13 -2.61 -4.84
CA GLU A 81 17.34 -1.16 -4.85
C GLU A 81 18.25 -0.76 -3.67
N PRO A 82 19.34 -0.01 -3.90
CA PRO A 82 20.22 0.46 -2.83
C PRO A 82 19.47 1.23 -1.75
N GLU A 83 18.53 2.07 -2.17
CA GLU A 83 17.71 2.92 -1.32
C GLU A 83 16.77 2.10 -0.42
N PHE A 84 16.56 0.81 -0.69
CA PHE A 84 15.76 -0.06 0.18
C PHE A 84 16.50 -0.39 1.49
N GLY A 85 17.82 -0.58 1.42
CA GLY A 85 18.64 -0.88 2.60
C GLY A 85 18.84 0.31 3.54
N GLU A 86 18.63 1.53 3.04
CA GLU A 86 18.77 2.77 3.81
C GLU A 86 17.53 3.10 4.65
N LEU A 87 16.38 2.48 4.33
CA LEU A 87 15.13 2.67 5.05
C LEU A 87 15.10 1.91 6.38
N GLU A 88 14.28 2.39 7.30
CA GLU A 88 13.96 1.66 8.52
C GLU A 88 13.08 0.44 8.23
N SER A 89 13.08 -0.55 9.13
CA SER A 89 12.42 -1.85 8.89
C SER A 89 10.93 -1.74 8.54
N GLU A 90 10.23 -0.83 9.21
CA GLU A 90 8.80 -0.58 8.97
C GLU A 90 8.56 0.11 7.63
N GLU A 91 9.43 1.05 7.25
CA GLU A 91 9.38 1.73 5.97
C GLU A 91 9.67 0.76 4.81
N ARG A 92 10.59 -0.19 4.99
CA ARG A 92 10.84 -1.29 4.05
C ARG A 92 9.59 -2.13 3.83
N PHE A 93 8.88 -2.47 4.91
CA PHE A 93 7.62 -3.20 4.84
C PHE A 93 6.57 -2.41 4.03
N GLU A 94 6.37 -1.14 4.38
CA GLU A 94 5.38 -0.27 3.73
C GLU A 94 5.68 -0.01 2.25
N ARG A 95 6.96 0.18 1.91
CA ARG A 95 7.41 0.32 0.52
C ARG A 95 7.08 -0.92 -0.30
N LEU A 96 7.37 -2.10 0.23
CA LEU A 96 7.10 -3.36 -0.45
C LEU A 96 5.59 -3.57 -0.61
N LEU A 97 4.80 -3.38 0.45
CA LEU A 97 3.36 -3.56 0.41
C LEU A 97 2.70 -2.58 -0.58
N THR A 98 3.09 -1.31 -0.56
CA THR A 98 2.57 -0.26 -1.46
C THR A 98 2.89 -0.58 -2.92
N ALA A 99 4.13 -0.94 -3.22
CA ALA A 99 4.55 -1.28 -4.58
C ALA A 99 3.83 -2.52 -5.12
N LEU A 100 3.60 -3.52 -4.26
CA LEU A 100 2.85 -4.72 -4.63
C LEU A 100 1.35 -4.50 -4.73
N ASN A 101 0.78 -3.53 -4.01
CA ASN A 101 -0.62 -3.14 -4.14
C ASN A 101 -0.90 -2.27 -5.36
N ALA A 102 0.11 -1.60 -5.91
CA ALA A 102 -0.03 -0.89 -7.17
C ALA A 102 -0.50 -1.88 -8.26
N LYS A 103 -1.72 -1.64 -8.78
CA LYS A 103 -2.34 -2.45 -9.83
C LYS A 103 -1.47 -2.36 -11.10
N GLY A 104 -0.59 -3.34 -11.27
CA GLY A 104 0.05 -3.74 -12.52
C GLY A 104 0.60 -2.60 -13.40
N LYS A 105 1.86 -2.22 -13.15
CA LYS A 105 2.90 -2.08 -14.19
C LYS A 105 4.29 -2.08 -13.52
N PRO A 106 5.33 -2.61 -14.19
CA PRO A 106 6.63 -2.88 -13.60
C PRO A 106 7.42 -1.59 -13.35
N VAL A 107 8.43 -1.72 -12.49
CA VAL A 107 9.47 -0.71 -12.26
C VAL A 107 10.02 -0.22 -13.61
N ARG A 108 9.76 1.06 -13.90
CA ARG A 108 10.66 1.89 -14.68
C ARG A 108 10.92 3.13 -13.84
N LYS A 109 12.17 3.30 -13.41
CA LYS A 109 12.74 4.62 -13.12
C LYS A 109 12.55 5.47 -14.36
N VAL A 110 11.46 6.23 -14.40
CA VAL A 110 11.35 7.59 -14.96
C VAL A 110 10.18 8.18 -14.20
N ALA A 111 10.33 9.41 -13.72
CA ALA A 111 9.23 10.24 -13.30
C ALA A 111 8.20 10.35 -14.45
N VAL A 112 7.30 9.38 -14.56
CA VAL A 112 6.07 9.58 -15.30
C VAL A 112 5.19 10.30 -14.31
N LYS A 113 5.17 11.63 -14.45
CA LYS A 113 4.03 12.43 -14.06
C LYS A 113 2.80 11.64 -14.47
N SER A 114 2.16 10.94 -13.53
CA SER A 114 0.71 10.88 -13.59
C SER A 114 0.33 12.34 -13.80
N GLN A 115 -0.44 12.65 -14.84
CA GLN A 115 -1.09 13.95 -14.96
C GLN A 115 -2.09 14.04 -13.80
N ALA A 116 -1.57 14.09 -12.57
CA ALA A 116 -2.23 14.70 -11.47
C ALA A 116 -2.19 16.17 -11.86
N GLN A 117 -3.30 16.65 -12.39
CA GLN A 117 -3.49 18.08 -12.52
C GLN A 117 -3.49 18.58 -11.08
N SER A 118 -2.37 19.15 -10.66
CA SER A 118 -2.19 19.72 -9.33
C SER A 118 -2.37 21.22 -9.46
N TRP A 119 -3.32 21.76 -8.72
CA TRP A 119 -3.53 23.19 -8.61
C TRP A 119 -3.18 23.64 -7.19
N VAL A 120 -2.44 24.74 -7.10
CA VAL A 120 -2.03 25.38 -5.86
C VAL A 120 -2.16 26.89 -6.09
N PRO A 121 -2.81 27.65 -5.19
CA PRO A 121 -2.84 29.10 -5.24
C PRO A 121 -1.48 29.69 -4.85
N GLU A 122 -1.24 30.96 -5.17
CA GLU A 122 0.03 31.65 -4.96
C GLU A 122 0.46 31.68 -3.48
N ASP A 123 -0.51 31.79 -2.57
CA ASP A 123 -0.31 31.78 -1.11
C ASP A 123 -0.06 30.40 -0.51
N LYS A 124 -0.14 29.33 -1.32
CA LYS A 124 0.04 27.92 -0.92
C LYS A 124 -0.88 27.47 0.22
N SER A 125 -1.98 28.18 0.47
CA SER A 125 -2.92 27.91 1.56
C SER A 125 -3.64 26.57 1.41
N VAL A 126 -3.82 26.10 0.17
CA VAL A 126 -4.47 24.83 -0.17
C VAL A 126 -3.74 24.14 -1.32
N SER A 127 -3.70 22.82 -1.34
CA SER A 127 -3.26 22.07 -2.53
C SER A 127 -4.34 21.10 -2.99
N VAL A 128 -4.61 21.09 -4.30
CA VAL A 128 -5.60 20.22 -4.93
C VAL A 128 -4.90 19.30 -5.92
N SER A 129 -5.12 18.00 -5.80
CA SER A 129 -4.62 17.01 -6.77
C SER A 129 -5.77 16.17 -7.30
N VAL A 130 -5.86 16.04 -8.62
CA VAL A 130 -6.90 15.26 -9.29
C VAL A 130 -6.30 13.98 -9.85
N LYS A 131 -6.85 12.83 -9.48
CA LYS A 131 -6.47 11.52 -10.02
C LYS A 131 -7.65 10.89 -10.74
N LYS A 132 -7.42 10.42 -11.98
CA LYS A 132 -8.41 9.67 -12.76
C LYS A 132 -8.08 8.18 -12.74
N ALA A 133 -9.05 7.35 -12.38
CA ALA A 133 -8.96 5.90 -12.39
C ALA A 133 -10.18 5.29 -13.09
N GLY A 134 -10.05 4.95 -14.36
CA GLY A 134 -11.17 4.49 -15.19
C GLY A 134 -12.22 5.59 -15.36
N ARG A 135 -13.45 5.33 -14.90
CA ARG A 135 -14.57 6.29 -14.88
C ARG A 135 -14.64 7.12 -13.59
N ALA A 136 -13.83 6.80 -12.58
CA ALA A 136 -13.80 7.54 -11.33
C ALA A 136 -12.76 8.66 -11.37
N ILE A 137 -13.10 9.82 -10.80
CA ILE A 137 -12.17 10.92 -10.53
C ILE A 137 -12.13 11.12 -9.02
N THR A 138 -10.93 11.18 -8.46
CA THR A 138 -10.69 11.51 -7.05
C THR A 138 -9.98 12.85 -6.98
N ILE A 139 -10.60 13.80 -6.27
CA ILE A 139 -10.01 15.11 -5.96
C ILE A 139 -9.54 15.04 -4.51
N ALA A 140 -8.23 15.18 -4.29
CA ALA A 140 -7.65 15.25 -2.96
C ALA A 140 -7.23 16.69 -2.67
N VAL A 141 -7.80 17.26 -1.62
CA VAL A 141 -7.53 18.62 -1.13
C VAL A 141 -6.74 18.51 0.18
N LYS A 142 -5.63 19.25 0.31
CA LYS A 142 -4.71 19.21 1.46
C LYS A 142 -4.28 20.62 1.89
N GLU A 143 -3.39 20.68 2.87
CA GLU A 143 -2.87 21.88 3.55
C GLU A 143 -3.87 22.55 4.51
N MET A 144 -3.44 23.68 5.07
CA MET A 144 -4.11 24.38 6.17
C MET A 144 -5.58 24.70 5.87
N ASP A 145 -5.89 25.13 4.65
CA ASP A 145 -7.27 25.46 4.24
C ASP A 145 -8.03 24.27 3.62
N GLY A 146 -7.40 23.10 3.52
CA GLY A 146 -7.91 21.99 2.74
C GLY A 146 -9.26 21.44 3.23
N SER A 147 -9.47 21.39 4.55
CA SER A 147 -10.74 20.92 5.14
C SER A 147 -11.89 21.91 4.86
N ARG A 148 -11.66 23.21 5.06
CA ARG A 148 -12.64 24.27 4.83
C ARG A 148 -13.00 24.34 3.35
N PHE A 149 -12.00 24.31 2.48
CA PHE A 149 -12.21 24.36 1.04
C PHE A 149 -12.89 23.09 0.50
N GLY A 150 -12.50 21.91 0.99
CA GLY A 150 -13.14 20.64 0.63
C GLY A 150 -14.62 20.57 1.03
N THR A 151 -14.96 21.11 2.21
CA THR A 151 -16.36 21.22 2.66
C THR A 151 -17.15 22.15 1.74
N TRP A 152 -16.60 23.34 1.46
CA TRP A 152 -17.24 24.28 0.53
C TRP A 152 -17.45 23.70 -0.87
N ILE A 153 -16.47 22.96 -1.43
CA ILE A 153 -16.63 22.27 -2.72
C ILE A 153 -17.82 21.30 -2.64
N SER A 154 -17.90 20.51 -1.57
CA SER A 154 -18.93 19.49 -1.38
C SER A 154 -20.33 20.13 -1.33
N ASP A 155 -20.47 21.25 -0.64
CA ASP A 155 -21.72 22.01 -0.53
C ASP A 155 -22.13 22.69 -1.85
N ASN A 156 -21.17 22.94 -2.75
CA ASN A 156 -21.39 23.64 -4.02
C ASN A 156 -21.42 22.71 -5.25
N LEU A 157 -21.41 21.38 -5.07
CA LEU A 157 -21.35 20.42 -6.19
C LEU A 157 -22.46 20.60 -7.22
N GLY A 158 -23.68 20.95 -6.79
CA GLY A 158 -24.81 21.21 -7.69
C GLY A 158 -24.53 22.38 -8.63
N ASN A 159 -24.10 23.51 -8.07
CA ASN A 159 -23.76 24.72 -8.83
C ASN A 159 -22.57 24.48 -9.77
N LEU A 160 -21.54 23.76 -9.30
CA LEU A 160 -20.38 23.39 -10.10
C LEU A 160 -20.77 22.53 -11.31
N TYR A 161 -21.68 21.57 -11.11
CA TYR A 161 -22.18 20.73 -12.19
C TYR A 161 -23.01 21.52 -13.20
N GLU A 162 -23.86 22.44 -12.75
CA GLU A 162 -24.61 23.31 -13.66
C GLU A 162 -23.72 24.25 -14.47
N ALA A 163 -22.70 24.85 -13.85
CA ALA A 163 -21.73 25.69 -14.53
C ALA A 163 -20.98 24.90 -15.61
N PHE A 164 -20.55 23.67 -15.29
CA PHE A 164 -19.93 22.75 -16.25
C PHE A 164 -20.85 22.41 -17.43
N ARG A 165 -22.14 22.12 -17.16
CA ARG A 165 -23.10 21.84 -18.24
C ARG A 165 -23.32 23.04 -19.16
N LYS A 166 -23.25 24.26 -18.64
CA LYS A 166 -23.36 25.48 -19.43
C LYS A 166 -22.13 25.70 -20.31
N SER A 167 -20.91 25.46 -19.80
CA SER A 167 -19.68 25.62 -20.59
C SER A 167 -19.60 24.65 -21.79
N GLU A 168 -20.09 23.42 -21.64
CA GLU A 168 -20.14 22.43 -22.74
C GLU A 168 -21.11 22.86 -23.85
N LYS A 169 -22.25 23.46 -23.50
CA LYS A 169 -23.23 23.96 -24.47
C LYS A 169 -22.69 25.12 -25.31
N THR A 170 -21.87 25.99 -24.72
CA THR A 170 -21.23 27.10 -25.43
C THR A 170 -20.11 26.63 -26.38
N SER A 171 -19.49 25.47 -26.11
CA SER A 171 -18.37 24.94 -26.92
C SER A 171 -18.80 24.09 -28.14
N THR A 172 -20.07 23.72 -28.26
CA THR A 172 -20.58 22.87 -29.37
C THR A 172 -21.34 23.69 -30.44
N GLY A 173 -21.24 25.01 -30.37
CA GLY A 173 -21.94 25.95 -31.25
C GLY A 173 -20.98 26.89 -31.98
N ASP A 174 -19.99 26.34 -32.67
CA ASP A 174 -19.20 26.96 -33.75
C ASP A 174 -18.81 25.89 -34.77
#